data_AF-A0A955NTU1-F1
#
_entry.id   AF-A0A955NTU1-F1
#
_cell.length_a   1.000
_cell.length_b   1.000
_cell.length_c   1.000
_cell.angle_alpha   90.00
_cell.angle_beta   90.00
_cell.angle_gamma   90.00
#
_symmetry.space_group_name_H-M   'P 1'
#
loop_
_entity.id
_entity.type
_entity.pdbx_description
1 polymer ?
#
loop_
_entity_poly.entity_id
_entity_poly.type
_entity_poly.pdbx_seq_one_letter_code
_entity_poly.pdbx_strand_id
1 'polypeptide(L)'
;MCGIFLTLTFLTGCVSPQRYREQADQVADSIMMKKQYEALGKVEPIEIETPADTLRRRLIVMQDLPTSTLASLGVKELRPIDHWPCDNYLHAIPPANDPPWMGESAMVISLLDALEISARNSREYQT
;
A
#
# COMPACT_ATOMS: atom_id res chain seq x y z
N MET A 1 23.10 -39.46 -31.76
CA MET A 1 22.07 -38.41 -31.84
C MET A 1 20.98 -38.73 -30.82
N CYS A 2 21.14 -38.28 -29.59
CA CYS A 2 20.15 -38.43 -28.52
C CYS A 2 20.47 -37.37 -27.47
N GLY A 3 19.49 -36.55 -27.07
CA GLY A 3 19.60 -35.74 -25.84
C GLY A 3 19.45 -34.22 -25.95
N ILE A 4 19.16 -33.63 -27.12
CA ILE A 4 18.89 -32.16 -27.21
C ILE A 4 17.46 -31.81 -26.71
N PHE A 5 16.66 -32.79 -26.29
CA PHE A 5 15.26 -32.58 -25.90
C PHE A 5 15.03 -32.14 -24.44
N LEU A 6 16.08 -31.98 -23.61
CA LEU A 6 15.93 -31.76 -22.16
C LEU A 6 16.08 -30.29 -21.70
N THR A 7 16.21 -29.32 -22.62
CA THR A 7 16.52 -27.92 -22.25
C THR A 7 15.39 -26.92 -22.43
N LEU A 8 14.21 -27.31 -22.92
CA LEU A 8 13.16 -26.36 -23.30
C LEU A 8 12.00 -26.19 -22.29
N THR A 9 11.98 -26.93 -21.19
CA THR A 9 10.86 -26.88 -20.22
C THR A 9 11.02 -25.85 -19.10
N PHE A 10 12.17 -25.18 -18.98
CA PHE A 10 12.44 -24.23 -17.89
C PHE A 10 11.95 -22.78 -18.14
N LEU A 11 11.31 -22.49 -19.27
CA LEU A 11 10.90 -21.13 -19.66
C LEU A 11 9.40 -20.83 -19.53
N THR A 12 8.59 -21.72 -18.97
CA THR A 12 7.14 -21.55 -18.84
C THR A 12 6.71 -20.96 -17.49
N GLY A 13 7.41 -19.93 -17.02
CA GLY A 13 6.91 -19.04 -15.97
C GLY A 13 6.14 -17.87 -16.58
N CYS A 14 5.09 -18.13 -17.36
CA CYS A 14 4.47 -17.13 -18.25
C CYS A 14 3.46 -16.16 -17.59
N VAL A 15 3.39 -16.10 -16.26
CA VAL A 15 2.56 -15.12 -15.56
C VAL A 15 3.46 -14.27 -14.68
N SER A 16 3.42 -12.94 -14.88
CA SER A 16 4.16 -12.03 -14.01
C SER A 16 3.66 -12.21 -12.57
N PRO A 17 4.55 -12.15 -11.56
CA PRO A 17 4.14 -12.22 -10.16
C PRO A 17 3.03 -11.21 -9.82
N GLN A 18 3.04 -10.03 -10.45
CA GLN A 18 2.01 -9.02 -10.30
C GLN A 18 0.64 -9.51 -10.76
N ARG A 19 0.52 -10.08 -11.96
CA ARG A 19 -0.77 -10.60 -12.45
C ARG A 19 -1.34 -11.73 -11.59
N TYR A 20 -0.47 -12.59 -11.07
CA TYR A 20 -0.92 -13.65 -10.16
C TYR A 20 -1.51 -13.07 -8.88
N ARG A 21 -0.89 -12.01 -8.32
CA ARG A 21 -1.40 -11.32 -7.14
C ARG A 21 -2.75 -10.65 -7.42
N GLU A 22 -2.87 -9.91 -8.51
CA GLU A 22 -4.13 -9.26 -8.91
C GLU A 22 -5.27 -10.27 -9.09
N GLN A 23 -4.99 -11.42 -9.72
CA GLN A 23 -5.98 -12.49 -9.88
C GLN A 23 -6.37 -13.12 -8.54
N ALA A 24 -5.41 -13.32 -7.63
CA ALA A 24 -5.67 -13.82 -6.29
C ALA A 24 -6.54 -12.85 -5.48
N ASP A 25 -6.27 -11.55 -5.57
CA ASP A 25 -7.04 -10.50 -4.90
C ASP A 25 -8.48 -10.46 -5.41
N GLN A 26 -8.70 -10.54 -6.74
CA GLN A 26 -10.05 -10.62 -7.32
C GLN A 26 -10.84 -11.84 -6.83
N VAL A 27 -10.18 -13.00 -6.72
CA VAL A 27 -10.81 -14.21 -6.20
C VAL A 27 -11.15 -14.02 -4.72
N ALA A 28 -10.24 -13.47 -3.92
CA ALA A 28 -10.46 -13.18 -2.52
C ALA A 28 -11.67 -12.24 -2.32
N ASP A 29 -11.75 -11.15 -3.09
CA ASP A 29 -12.87 -10.21 -3.06
C ASP A 29 -14.20 -10.90 -3.35
N SER A 30 -14.25 -11.75 -4.38
CA SER A 30 -15.48 -12.47 -4.74
C SER A 30 -15.96 -13.42 -3.63
N ILE A 31 -15.03 -14.13 -2.99
CA ILE A 31 -15.32 -15.03 -1.87
C ILE A 31 -15.82 -14.21 -0.67
N MET A 32 -15.16 -13.09 -0.40
CA MET A 32 -15.47 -12.23 0.72
C MET A 32 -16.86 -11.61 0.60
N MET A 33 -17.21 -11.08 -0.58
CA MET A 33 -18.57 -10.57 -0.85
C MET A 33 -19.63 -11.66 -0.66
N LYS A 34 -19.40 -12.86 -1.21
CA LYS A 34 -20.33 -13.98 -1.07
C LYS A 34 -20.53 -14.35 0.40
N LYS A 35 -19.43 -14.43 1.17
CA LYS A 35 -19.47 -14.79 2.59
C LYS A 35 -20.07 -13.70 3.48
N GLN A 36 -19.81 -12.43 3.17
CA GLN A 36 -20.48 -11.31 3.84
C GLN A 36 -22.00 -11.38 3.61
N TYR A 37 -22.45 -11.60 2.38
CA TYR A 37 -23.87 -11.71 2.10
C TYR A 37 -24.52 -12.92 2.79
N GLU A 38 -23.87 -14.10 2.75
CA GLU A 38 -24.34 -15.30 3.45
C GLU A 38 -24.45 -15.10 4.97
N ALA A 39 -23.53 -14.35 5.59
CA ALA A 39 -23.47 -14.17 7.04
C ALA A 39 -24.27 -12.95 7.56
N LEU A 40 -24.26 -11.83 6.83
CA LEU A 40 -24.77 -10.53 7.27
C LEU A 40 -25.99 -10.07 6.46
N GLY A 41 -26.31 -10.73 5.33
CA GLY A 41 -27.36 -10.31 4.39
C GLY A 41 -27.04 -9.04 3.61
N LYS A 42 -25.82 -8.49 3.78
CA LYS A 42 -25.32 -7.28 3.12
C LYS A 42 -23.83 -7.42 2.83
N VAL A 43 -23.38 -6.70 1.82
CA VAL A 43 -21.96 -6.58 1.45
C VAL A 43 -21.49 -5.19 1.87
N GLU A 44 -20.38 -5.12 2.59
CA GLU A 44 -19.77 -3.87 3.05
C GLU A 44 -18.30 -3.82 2.61
N PRO A 45 -17.79 -2.66 2.17
CA PRO A 45 -16.38 -2.51 1.82
C PRO A 45 -15.48 -2.85 3.00
N ILE A 46 -14.41 -3.60 2.75
CA ILE A 46 -13.37 -3.87 3.76
C ILE A 46 -12.23 -2.90 3.55
N GLU A 47 -12.06 -1.99 4.51
CA GLU A 47 -10.92 -1.09 4.54
C GLU A 47 -9.75 -1.77 5.27
N ILE A 48 -8.65 -2.00 4.54
CA ILE A 48 -7.42 -2.56 5.11
C ILE A 48 -6.59 -1.42 5.71
N GLU A 49 -6.37 -1.46 7.03
CA GLU A 49 -5.40 -0.59 7.69
C GLU A 49 -3.98 -1.12 7.51
N THR A 50 -3.03 -0.20 7.29
CA THR A 50 -1.63 -0.61 7.21
C THR A 50 -1.13 -1.08 8.58
N PRO A 51 -0.18 -2.01 8.63
CA PRO A 51 0.45 -2.43 9.89
C PRO A 51 1.09 -1.26 10.64
N ALA A 52 1.67 -0.30 9.90
CA ALA A 52 2.27 0.90 10.47
C ALA A 52 1.25 1.77 11.20
N ASP A 53 0.07 1.99 10.59
CA ASP A 53 -1.02 2.77 11.22
C ASP A 53 -1.58 2.08 12.45
N THR A 54 -1.78 0.75 12.36
CA THR A 54 -2.24 -0.05 13.49
C THR A 54 -1.24 0.00 14.64
N LEU A 55 0.05 -0.14 14.36
CA LEU A 55 1.11 -0.10 15.37
C LEU A 55 1.19 1.27 16.04
N ARG A 56 1.23 2.36 15.26
CA ARG A 56 1.27 3.73 15.78
C ARG A 56 0.10 3.99 16.72
N ARG A 57 -1.12 3.67 16.29
CA ARG A 57 -2.33 3.84 17.12
C ARG A 57 -2.23 3.03 18.41
N ARG A 58 -1.82 1.76 18.33
CA ARG A 58 -1.63 0.91 19.51
C ARG A 58 -0.59 1.48 20.48
N LEU A 59 0.55 1.96 19.99
CA LEU A 59 1.60 2.52 20.85
C LEU A 59 1.09 3.76 21.59
N ILE A 60 0.37 4.65 20.91
CA ILE A 60 -0.22 5.86 21.52
C ILE A 60 -1.22 5.48 22.61
N VAL A 61 -2.15 4.57 22.31
CA VAL A 61 -3.21 4.16 23.24
C VAL A 61 -2.67 3.34 24.41
N MET A 62 -1.80 2.36 24.15
CA MET A 62 -1.31 1.44 25.17
C MET A 62 -0.33 2.09 26.16
N GLN A 63 0.42 3.10 25.71
CA GLN A 63 1.37 3.82 26.57
C GLN A 63 0.78 5.09 27.16
N ASP A 64 -0.52 5.34 26.95
CA ASP A 64 -1.23 6.55 27.40
C ASP A 64 -0.47 7.83 27.03
N LEU A 65 0.07 7.87 25.80
CA LEU A 65 0.87 9.01 25.36
C LEU A 65 -0.04 10.25 25.25
N PRO A 66 0.47 11.44 25.59
CA PRO A 66 -0.29 12.67 25.45
C PRO A 66 -0.77 12.85 24.00
N THR A 67 -2.08 12.91 23.81
CA THR A 67 -2.69 13.21 22.52
C THR A 67 -3.21 14.64 22.54
N SER A 68 -2.85 15.42 21.53
CA SER A 68 -3.34 16.80 21.41
C SER A 68 -4.78 16.83 20.88
N THR A 69 -5.11 15.91 19.98
CA THR A 69 -6.42 15.79 19.34
C THR A 69 -6.65 14.34 18.86
N LEU A 70 -7.89 14.03 18.44
CA LEU A 70 -8.22 12.74 17.80
C LEU A 70 -7.38 12.48 16.53
N ALA A 71 -6.89 13.53 15.87
CA ALA A 71 -6.02 13.39 14.71
C ALA A 71 -4.72 12.62 15.01
N SER A 72 -4.27 12.60 16.26
CA SER A 72 -3.11 11.80 16.70
C SER A 72 -3.34 10.29 16.54
N LEU A 73 -4.58 9.83 16.63
CA LEU A 73 -4.93 8.40 16.54
C LEU A 73 -5.05 7.93 15.08
N GLY A 74 -5.36 8.84 14.16
CA GLY A 74 -5.40 8.58 12.72
C GLY A 74 -6.62 9.19 12.05
N VAL A 75 -6.64 9.13 10.72
CA VAL A 75 -7.65 9.82 9.89
C VAL A 75 -9.08 9.31 10.14
N LYS A 76 -9.24 8.04 10.52
CA LYS A 76 -10.54 7.43 10.83
C LYS A 76 -11.22 7.96 12.10
N GLU A 77 -10.44 8.54 13.01
CA GLU A 77 -10.96 9.10 14.27
C GLU A 77 -11.32 10.60 14.11
N LEU A 78 -11.00 11.20 12.96
CA LEU A 78 -11.38 12.58 12.67
C LEU A 78 -12.85 12.67 12.28
N ARG A 79 -13.51 13.71 12.79
CA ARG A 79 -14.84 14.09 12.30
C ARG A 79 -14.71 14.81 10.95
N PRO A 80 -15.52 14.44 9.94
CA PRO A 80 -15.62 15.22 8.70
C PRO A 80 -16.03 16.66 8.98
N ILE A 81 -15.52 17.58 8.17
CA ILE A 81 -15.84 19.01 8.21
C ILE A 81 -16.92 19.29 7.16
N ASP A 82 -18.09 19.77 7.60
CA ASP A 82 -19.29 19.92 6.77
C ASP A 82 -19.13 20.82 5.54
N HIS A 83 -18.20 21.78 5.58
CA HIS A 83 -17.99 22.77 4.51
C HIS A 83 -16.67 22.56 3.77
N TRP A 84 -16.06 21.39 3.88
CA TRP A 84 -14.85 21.09 3.12
C TRP A 84 -15.17 20.96 1.62
N PRO A 85 -14.32 21.46 0.70
CA PRO A 85 -14.63 21.48 -0.74
C PRO A 85 -14.82 20.09 -1.40
N CYS A 86 -14.42 19.02 -0.73
CA CYS A 86 -14.46 17.66 -1.26
C CYS A 86 -15.05 16.72 -0.19
N ASP A 87 -16.10 15.97 -0.51
CA ASP A 87 -16.81 15.14 0.47
C ASP A 87 -15.97 13.96 1.00
N ASN A 88 -15.04 13.44 0.19
CA ASN A 88 -14.29 12.21 0.49
C ASN A 88 -12.83 12.46 0.94
N TYR A 89 -12.53 13.64 1.47
CA TYR A 89 -11.15 14.10 1.71
C TYR A 89 -10.40 13.33 2.82
N LEU A 90 -11.12 12.65 3.72
CA LEU A 90 -10.53 11.82 4.77
C LEU A 90 -10.15 10.42 4.28
N HIS A 91 -10.61 10.01 3.10
CA HIS A 91 -10.25 8.71 2.55
C HIS A 91 -8.97 8.84 1.72
N ALA A 92 -8.09 7.85 1.85
CA ALA A 92 -6.90 7.79 1.02
C ALA A 92 -7.34 7.64 -0.45
N ILE A 93 -7.08 8.67 -1.25
CA ILE A 93 -7.26 8.62 -2.70
C ILE A 93 -6.06 7.84 -3.24
N PRO A 94 -6.26 6.68 -3.91
CA PRO A 94 -5.18 6.02 -4.62
C PRO A 94 -4.55 7.02 -5.58
N PRO A 95 -3.21 7.13 -5.62
CA PRO A 95 -2.57 8.09 -6.52
C PRO A 95 -3.03 7.79 -7.95
N ALA A 96 -3.41 8.83 -8.71
CA ALA A 96 -3.96 8.69 -10.06
C ALA A 96 -3.01 8.01 -11.05
N ASN A 97 -1.71 8.02 -10.73
CA ASN A 97 -0.69 7.20 -11.34
C ASN A 97 0.05 6.46 -10.22
N ASP A 98 0.45 5.21 -10.49
CA ASP A 98 1.38 4.52 -9.62
C ASP A 98 2.64 5.39 -9.43
N PRO A 99 3.14 5.53 -8.19
CA PRO A 99 4.38 6.25 -7.97
C PRO A 99 5.50 5.66 -8.83
N PRO A 100 6.45 6.47 -9.32
CA PRO A 100 7.50 5.99 -10.23
C PRO A 100 8.39 4.88 -9.63
N TRP A 101 8.38 4.71 -8.31
CA TRP A 101 9.07 3.64 -7.58
C TRP A 101 8.26 2.33 -7.45
N MET A 102 7.02 2.29 -7.94
CA MET A 102 6.10 1.15 -7.84
C MET A 102 6.07 0.30 -9.12
N GLY A 103 6.80 0.71 -10.17
CA GLY A 103 6.99 -0.09 -11.38
C GLY A 103 7.93 -1.28 -11.17
N GLU A 104 7.77 -2.33 -11.99
CA GLU A 104 8.61 -3.55 -11.96
C GLU A 104 10.10 -3.29 -12.29
N SER A 105 10.41 -2.13 -12.87
CA SER A 105 11.76 -1.66 -13.13
C SER A 105 12.45 -1.24 -11.82
N ALA A 106 13.56 -1.91 -11.49
CA ALA A 106 14.45 -1.52 -10.41
C ALA A 106 14.74 -0.01 -10.49
N MET A 107 14.52 0.71 -9.39
CA MET A 107 14.82 2.14 -9.31
C MET A 107 16.31 2.35 -9.57
N VAL A 108 16.66 2.85 -10.76
CA VAL A 108 18.03 3.21 -11.11
C VAL A 108 18.24 4.66 -10.69
N ILE A 109 18.96 4.86 -9.58
CA ILE A 109 19.47 6.18 -9.22
C ILE A 109 20.80 6.41 -9.94
N SER A 110 20.97 7.59 -10.52
CA SER A 110 22.30 7.97 -11.02
C SER A 110 23.22 8.30 -9.84
N LEU A 111 24.54 8.28 -10.08
CA LEU A 111 25.52 8.73 -9.08
C LEU A 111 25.25 10.17 -8.65
N LEU A 112 24.78 11.01 -9.57
CA LEU A 112 24.42 12.40 -9.28
C LEU A 112 23.22 12.48 -8.35
N ASP A 113 22.16 11.71 -8.61
CA ASP A 113 20.97 11.65 -7.74
C ASP A 113 21.35 11.16 -6.34
N ALA A 114 22.19 10.13 -6.25
CA ALA A 114 22.68 9.61 -4.97
C ALA A 114 23.41 10.70 -4.17
N LEU A 115 24.24 11.50 -4.85
CA LEU A 115 25.01 12.57 -4.24
C LEU A 115 24.10 13.72 -3.80
N GLU A 116 23.13 14.12 -4.62
CA GLU A 116 22.13 15.14 -4.28
C GLU A 116 21.27 14.72 -3.09
N ILE A 117 20.75 13.48 -3.09
CA ILE A 117 19.98 12.92 -1.98
C ILE A 117 20.83 12.89 -0.70
N SER A 118 22.10 12.50 -0.80
CA SER A 118 22.99 12.45 0.36
C SER A 118 23.28 13.84 0.94
N ALA A 119 23.51 14.84 0.09
CA ALA A 119 23.75 16.22 0.51
C ALA A 119 22.49 16.81 1.15
N ARG A 120 21.32 16.61 0.54
CA ARG A 120 20.05 17.14 1.05
C ARG A 120 19.66 16.55 2.41
N ASN A 121 20.08 15.33 2.72
CA ASN A 121 19.79 14.66 4.00
C ASN A 121 20.94 14.72 5.02
N SER A 122 22.09 15.30 4.65
CA SER A 122 23.23 15.44 5.56
C SER A 122 23.16 16.77 6.31
N ARG A 123 23.25 16.73 7.64
CA ARG A 123 23.30 17.94 8.48
C ARG A 123 24.44 18.89 8.11
N GLU A 124 25.56 18.37 7.62
CA GLU A 124 26.73 19.18 7.28
C GLU A 124 26.53 20.07 6.04
N TYR A 125 25.54 19.74 5.19
CA TYR A 125 25.22 20.48 3.96
C TYR A 125 23.93 21.30 4.07
N GLN A 126 23.27 21.29 5.22
CA GLN A 126 22.02 22.01 5.51
C GLN A 126 22.25 23.37 6.22
N THR A 127 23.42 23.98 6.04
CA THR A 127 23.72 25.33 6.55
C THR A 127 23.05 26.44 5.74
#